data_AF-A0A7J5HHG5-F1
#
_entry.id   AF-A0A7J5HHG5-F1
#
_cell.length_a   1.000
_cell.length_b   1.000
_cell.length_c   1.000
_cell.angle_alpha   90.00
_cell.angle_beta   90.00
_cell.angle_gamma   90.00
#
_symmetry.space_group_name_H-M   'P 1'
#
loop_
_entity.id
_entity.type
_entity.pdbx_description
1 polymer ?
#
loop_
_entity_poly.entity_id
_entity_poly.type
_entity_poly.pdbx_seq_one_letter_code
_entity_poly.pdbx_strand_id
1 'polypeptide(L)'
;MAEKEVIKEINGTRKTFTVPAAVSGKIQFIKENEIFRELSFQEAYVVFYGERMSSIGPKSMSTFLVISPMKMEVNKRVMMVKRQDTGINLGWVQKVEEKPKPTPVTPYTPPILLVRTVNGETEALPNEIIEYKVTSYNLPNVSNSDRKRVKWDIEIDGKRETLNVKGETINLTIKEEWVNKEITVMPYLKTPDENVSVKTKINERLLLMFNGSLLIFRVVEKNQILRFSYKAVSGRPLEDGSFEYSKQRQKMEKIGPIPEGEYYINPQEIQYADDRTMIDKVAGLVGVVVNRGGTMPGGKFAWGIGRVWIHPQSVIIDGVLRTNFSIHGGTDAGSAGCIDLTSNDKPFFDTLEKYKGDCTKIKLIVDYSNK
;
A
#
# COMPACT_ATOMS: atom_id res chain seq x y z
N MET A 1 -62.92 -32.56 -32.94
CA MET A 1 -62.12 -31.32 -33.04
C MET A 1 -61.28 -31.19 -31.78
N ALA A 2 -60.11 -30.54 -31.79
CA ALA A 2 -59.38 -30.31 -30.55
C ALA A 2 -60.21 -29.34 -29.70
N GLU A 3 -60.87 -29.87 -28.68
CA GLU A 3 -61.78 -29.14 -27.80
C GLU A 3 -61.18 -29.12 -26.41
N LYS A 4 -61.28 -27.97 -25.74
CA LYS A 4 -60.86 -27.84 -24.36
C LYS A 4 -62.06 -27.49 -23.51
N GLU A 5 -62.27 -28.25 -22.45
CA GLU A 5 -63.23 -27.88 -21.42
C GLU A 5 -62.67 -26.74 -20.58
N VAL A 6 -63.43 -25.66 -20.49
CA VAL A 6 -63.15 -24.51 -19.64
C VAL A 6 -64.31 -24.37 -18.67
N ILE A 7 -64.01 -24.51 -17.39
CA ILE A 7 -64.98 -24.27 -16.32
C ILE A 7 -64.95 -22.77 -16.03
N LYS A 8 -66.09 -22.09 -16.20
CA LYS A 8 -66.27 -20.71 -15.76
C LYS A 8 -67.37 -20.65 -14.70
N GLU A 9 -67.11 -19.86 -13.68
CA GLU A 9 -68.07 -19.55 -12.63
C GLU A 9 -68.79 -18.25 -13.02
N ILE A 10 -70.09 -18.35 -13.26
CA ILE A 10 -70.92 -17.20 -13.63
C ILE A 10 -72.07 -17.15 -12.63
N ASN A 11 -72.18 -16.04 -11.91
CA ASN A 11 -73.18 -15.82 -10.85
C ASN A 11 -73.24 -16.97 -9.81
N GLY A 12 -72.08 -17.43 -9.34
CA GLY A 12 -71.98 -18.45 -8.28
C GLY A 12 -72.35 -19.88 -8.71
N THR A 13 -72.57 -20.13 -10.00
CA THR A 13 -72.78 -21.48 -10.55
C THR A 13 -71.65 -21.85 -11.49
N ARG A 14 -70.99 -23.00 -11.27
CA ARG A 14 -69.98 -23.54 -12.20
C ARG A 14 -70.66 -24.10 -13.44
N LYS A 15 -70.29 -23.58 -14.61
CA LYS A 15 -70.70 -24.12 -15.91
C LYS A 15 -69.46 -24.53 -16.71
N THR A 16 -69.52 -25.73 -17.30
CA THR A 16 -68.48 -26.23 -18.21
C THR A 16 -68.80 -25.76 -19.63
N PHE A 17 -67.83 -25.12 -20.27
CA PHE A 17 -67.92 -24.68 -21.66
C PHE A 17 -66.89 -25.43 -22.50
N THR A 18 -67.31 -25.92 -23.65
CA THR A 18 -66.39 -26.47 -24.65
C THR A 18 -65.95 -25.34 -25.58
N VAL A 19 -64.66 -25.03 -25.58
CA VAL A 19 -64.10 -24.02 -26.49
C VAL A 19 -63.16 -24.67 -27.51
N PRO A 20 -63.13 -24.20 -28.76
CA PRO A 20 -62.16 -24.65 -29.75
C PRO A 20 -60.73 -24.43 -29.22
N ALA A 21 -59.93 -25.51 -29.16
CA ALA A 21 -58.53 -25.41 -28.80
C ALA A 21 -57.73 -24.98 -30.03
N ALA A 22 -56.95 -23.92 -29.88
CA ALA A 22 -56.03 -23.49 -30.92
C ALA A 22 -54.87 -24.49 -31.04
N VAL A 23 -54.43 -24.76 -32.27
CA VAL A 23 -53.29 -25.64 -32.57
C VAL A 23 -52.19 -24.86 -33.27
N SER A 24 -50.95 -25.24 -33.02
CA SER A 24 -49.76 -24.70 -33.70
C SER A 24 -49.11 -25.82 -34.49
N GLY A 25 -48.51 -25.50 -35.63
CA GLY A 25 -47.96 -26.52 -36.53
C GLY A 25 -47.20 -25.95 -37.70
N LYS A 26 -46.84 -26.83 -38.63
CA LYS A 26 -46.12 -26.45 -39.85
C LYS A 26 -46.56 -27.29 -41.05
N ILE A 27 -46.52 -26.69 -42.23
CA ILE A 27 -46.74 -27.32 -43.53
C ILE A 27 -45.44 -27.19 -44.31
N GLN A 28 -44.87 -28.32 -44.72
CA GLN A 28 -43.61 -28.38 -45.48
C GLN A 28 -43.88 -28.85 -46.91
N PHE A 29 -43.34 -28.11 -47.88
CA PHE A 29 -43.36 -28.48 -49.29
C PHE A 29 -41.98 -29.05 -49.64
N ILE A 30 -41.96 -30.33 -50.01
CA ILE A 30 -40.74 -31.09 -50.27
C ILE A 30 -40.68 -31.42 -51.77
N LYS A 31 -39.53 -31.16 -52.40
CA LYS A 31 -39.23 -31.58 -53.77
C LYS A 31 -37.83 -32.19 -53.76
N GLU A 32 -37.66 -33.36 -54.39
CA GLU A 32 -36.34 -34.02 -54.51
C GLU A 32 -35.63 -34.21 -53.14
N ASN A 33 -36.41 -34.54 -52.10
CA ASN A 33 -35.95 -34.67 -50.71
C ASN A 33 -35.49 -33.37 -50.02
N GLU A 34 -35.64 -32.20 -50.66
CA GLU A 34 -35.36 -30.90 -50.06
C GLU A 34 -36.64 -30.13 -49.72
N ILE A 35 -36.67 -29.52 -48.53
CA ILE A 35 -37.75 -28.60 -48.14
C ILE A 35 -37.46 -27.25 -48.79
N PHE A 36 -38.16 -26.92 -49.86
CA PHE A 36 -38.02 -25.62 -50.51
C PHE A 36 -38.97 -24.56 -49.93
N ARG A 37 -40.02 -24.98 -49.20
CA ARG A 37 -40.94 -24.07 -48.52
C ARG A 37 -41.49 -24.64 -47.21
N GLU A 38 -41.49 -23.82 -46.17
CA GLU A 38 -42.11 -24.10 -44.88
C GLU A 38 -43.07 -22.98 -44.49
N LEU A 39 -44.30 -23.34 -44.13
CA LEU A 39 -45.29 -22.46 -43.53
C LEU A 39 -45.48 -22.90 -42.08
N SER A 40 -45.02 -22.11 -41.13
CA SER A 40 -45.27 -22.35 -39.69
C SER A 40 -46.44 -21.47 -39.24
N PHE A 41 -47.31 -21.99 -38.39
CA PHE A 41 -48.45 -21.25 -37.88
C PHE A 41 -48.62 -21.45 -36.37
N GLN A 42 -49.11 -20.40 -35.71
CA GLN A 42 -49.39 -20.41 -34.27
C GLN A 42 -50.83 -20.00 -34.01
N GLU A 43 -51.42 -20.62 -32.98
CA GLU A 43 -52.79 -20.34 -32.52
C GLU A 43 -53.81 -20.42 -33.66
N ALA A 44 -53.83 -21.54 -34.37
CA ALA A 44 -54.77 -21.80 -35.46
C ALA A 44 -56.04 -22.48 -34.97
N TYR A 45 -57.17 -21.92 -35.36
CA TYR A 45 -58.49 -22.49 -35.10
C TYR A 45 -58.99 -23.19 -36.36
N VAL A 46 -59.54 -24.40 -36.22
CA VAL A 46 -60.26 -25.07 -37.31
C VAL A 46 -61.57 -24.32 -37.53
N VAL A 47 -61.73 -23.70 -38.70
CA VAL A 47 -62.93 -22.94 -39.07
C VAL A 47 -63.87 -23.74 -39.97
N PHE A 48 -63.34 -24.77 -40.65
CA PHE A 48 -64.13 -25.70 -41.43
C PHE A 48 -63.46 -27.07 -41.42
N TYR A 49 -64.28 -28.10 -41.28
CA TYR A 49 -63.90 -29.50 -41.41
C TYR A 49 -64.99 -30.19 -42.23
N GLY A 50 -64.57 -30.97 -43.22
CA GLY A 50 -65.49 -31.77 -44.02
C GLY A 50 -64.78 -32.98 -44.59
N GLU A 51 -65.53 -34.06 -44.77
CA GLU A 51 -65.04 -35.27 -45.40
C GLU A 51 -65.86 -35.55 -46.64
N ARG A 52 -65.20 -36.01 -47.70
CA ARG A 52 -65.86 -36.41 -48.93
C ARG A 52 -65.37 -37.78 -49.34
N MET A 53 -66.33 -38.69 -49.51
CA MET A 53 -66.11 -39.98 -50.15
C MET A 53 -66.54 -39.88 -51.61
N SER A 54 -65.76 -40.44 -52.53
CA SER A 54 -66.16 -40.66 -53.91
C SER A 54 -66.01 -42.13 -54.25
N SER A 55 -67.04 -42.71 -54.84
CA SER A 55 -67.02 -44.10 -55.34
C SER A 55 -66.55 -44.19 -56.80
N ILE A 56 -66.10 -43.08 -57.41
CA ILE A 56 -65.74 -42.99 -58.83
C ILE A 56 -64.31 -42.46 -58.99
N GLY A 57 -63.45 -43.24 -59.63
CA GLY A 57 -62.03 -42.93 -59.87
C GLY A 57 -61.12 -43.29 -58.69
N PRO A 58 -59.80 -43.02 -58.78
CA PRO A 58 -58.81 -43.42 -57.77
C PRO A 58 -58.85 -42.59 -56.47
N LYS A 59 -59.87 -41.74 -56.29
CA LYS A 59 -59.93 -40.81 -55.15
C LYS A 59 -60.58 -41.50 -53.94
N SER A 60 -59.74 -42.01 -53.04
CA SER A 60 -60.13 -42.44 -51.68
C SER A 60 -60.70 -41.27 -50.85
N MET A 61 -61.27 -41.59 -49.68
CA MET A 61 -61.79 -40.62 -48.71
C MET A 61 -60.85 -39.41 -48.56
N SER A 62 -61.38 -38.21 -48.73
CA SER A 62 -60.61 -36.96 -48.60
C SER A 62 -61.14 -36.13 -47.44
N THR A 63 -60.25 -35.66 -46.58
CA THR A 63 -60.55 -34.72 -45.50
C THR A 63 -60.12 -33.32 -45.91
N PHE A 64 -61.04 -32.36 -45.78
CA PHE A 64 -60.81 -30.94 -46.01
C PHE A 64 -60.78 -30.23 -44.67
N LEU A 65 -59.69 -29.52 -44.41
CA LEU A 65 -59.50 -28.73 -43.21
C LEU A 65 -59.18 -27.28 -43.62
N VAL A 66 -59.94 -26.33 -43.11
CA VAL A 66 -59.60 -24.91 -43.20
C VAL A 66 -59.26 -24.42 -41.80
N ILE A 67 -58.07 -23.84 -41.67
CA ILE A 67 -57.58 -23.28 -40.42
C ILE A 67 -57.44 -21.76 -40.52
N SER A 68 -57.62 -21.08 -39.39
CA SER A 68 -57.50 -19.65 -39.24
C SER A 68 -56.42 -19.34 -38.20
N PRO A 69 -55.14 -19.25 -38.60
CA PRO A 69 -54.05 -18.90 -37.68
C PRO A 69 -54.09 -17.44 -37.25
N MET A 70 -53.55 -17.15 -36.07
CA MET A 70 -53.31 -15.77 -35.58
C MET A 70 -51.94 -15.26 -36.00
N LYS A 71 -50.95 -16.15 -36.07
CA LYS A 71 -49.60 -15.86 -36.57
C LYS A 71 -49.20 -16.89 -37.60
N MET A 72 -48.57 -16.45 -38.68
CA MET A 72 -48.03 -17.32 -39.72
C MET A 72 -46.64 -16.85 -40.11
N GLU A 73 -45.72 -17.78 -40.29
CA GLU A 73 -44.34 -17.53 -40.66
C GLU A 73 -43.99 -18.31 -41.92
N VAL A 74 -43.39 -17.63 -42.90
CA VAL A 74 -42.94 -18.24 -44.17
C VAL A 74 -41.43 -18.31 -44.18
N ASN A 75 -40.89 -19.53 -44.29
CA ASN A 75 -39.45 -19.83 -44.38
C ASN A 75 -38.59 -19.17 -43.27
N LYS A 76 -39.15 -19.02 -42.07
CA LYS A 76 -38.49 -18.35 -40.92
C LYS A 76 -38.06 -16.89 -41.17
N ARG A 77 -38.70 -16.21 -42.13
CA ARG A 77 -38.28 -14.87 -42.59
C ARG A 77 -39.43 -13.86 -42.57
N VAL A 78 -40.62 -14.29 -42.95
CA VAL A 78 -41.78 -13.39 -43.06
C VAL A 78 -42.78 -13.76 -41.97
N MET A 79 -42.83 -12.96 -40.91
CA MET A 79 -43.86 -13.08 -39.88
C MET A 79 -45.08 -12.25 -40.28
N MET A 80 -46.23 -12.92 -40.43
CA MET A 80 -47.53 -12.31 -40.62
C MET A 80 -48.36 -12.48 -39.36
N VAL A 81 -49.02 -11.41 -38.95
CA VAL A 81 -49.93 -11.41 -37.81
C VAL A 81 -51.27 -10.85 -38.23
N LYS A 82 -52.37 -11.35 -37.67
CA LYS A 82 -53.67 -10.68 -37.77
C LYS A 82 -53.70 -9.51 -36.78
N ARG A 83 -53.93 -8.30 -37.29
CA ARG A 83 -54.00 -7.08 -36.47
C ARG A 83 -55.44 -6.83 -36.01
N GLN A 84 -55.65 -6.49 -34.74
CA GLN A 84 -56.97 -6.24 -34.12
C GLN A 84 -57.09 -4.85 -33.47
N ASP A 85 -56.44 -3.82 -34.00
CA ASP A 85 -56.39 -2.54 -33.28
C ASP A 85 -57.71 -1.72 -33.36
N THR A 86 -58.66 -2.06 -34.25
CA THR A 86 -59.88 -1.25 -34.46
C THR A 86 -61.18 -2.04 -34.71
N GLY A 87 -61.22 -3.34 -34.38
CA GLY A 87 -62.46 -4.13 -34.41
C GLY A 87 -63.02 -4.50 -35.80
N ILE A 88 -62.30 -4.23 -36.90
CA ILE A 88 -62.66 -4.66 -38.25
C ILE A 88 -61.56 -5.59 -38.80
N ASN A 89 -61.91 -6.86 -39.05
CA ASN A 89 -61.00 -7.89 -39.57
C ASN A 89 -60.66 -7.64 -41.05
N LEU A 90 -59.49 -7.07 -41.34
CA LEU A 90 -58.99 -6.93 -42.71
C LEU A 90 -57.54 -7.41 -42.83
N GLY A 91 -57.38 -8.73 -42.99
CA GLY A 91 -56.20 -9.34 -43.59
C GLY A 91 -54.98 -9.61 -42.69
N TRP A 92 -53.98 -10.24 -43.31
CA TRP A 92 -52.66 -10.48 -42.74
C TRP A 92 -51.77 -9.26 -42.94
N VAL A 93 -51.05 -8.85 -41.89
CA VAL A 93 -50.04 -7.79 -41.99
C VAL A 93 -48.67 -8.39 -41.73
N GLN A 94 -47.71 -8.13 -42.62
CA GLN A 94 -46.31 -8.48 -42.37
C GLN A 94 -45.79 -7.60 -41.23
N LYS A 95 -45.30 -8.24 -40.16
CA LYS A 95 -44.64 -7.53 -39.06
C LYS A 95 -43.25 -7.11 -39.53
N VAL A 96 -43.09 -5.84 -39.88
CA VAL A 96 -41.78 -5.21 -39.99
C VAL A 96 -41.32 -4.93 -38.57
N GLU A 97 -40.22 -5.55 -38.12
CA GLU A 97 -39.60 -5.13 -36.86
C GLU A 97 -39.19 -3.66 -37.01
N GLU A 98 -39.85 -2.77 -36.27
CA GLU A 98 -39.37 -1.40 -36.13
C GLU A 98 -37.95 -1.49 -35.57
N LYS A 99 -36.97 -0.97 -36.33
CA LYS A 99 -35.62 -0.80 -35.79
C LYS A 99 -35.75 -0.05 -34.46
N PRO A 100 -35.23 -0.58 -33.34
CA PRO A 100 -35.33 0.12 -32.07
C PRO A 100 -34.75 1.52 -32.26
N LYS A 101 -35.53 2.55 -31.92
CA LYS A 101 -34.99 3.91 -31.79
C LYS A 101 -33.80 3.82 -30.83
N PRO A 102 -32.61 4.34 -31.19
CA PRO A 102 -31.47 4.30 -30.28
C PRO A 102 -31.83 5.08 -29.01
N THR A 103 -32.02 4.36 -27.91
CA THR A 103 -31.96 4.93 -26.57
C THR A 103 -30.59 5.61 -26.44
N PRO A 104 -30.47 6.81 -25.84
CA PRO A 104 -29.16 7.37 -25.52
C PRO A 104 -28.43 6.37 -24.61
N VAL A 105 -27.51 5.59 -25.17
CA VAL A 105 -26.59 4.79 -24.39
C VAL A 105 -25.59 5.80 -23.86
N THR A 106 -25.80 6.32 -22.65
CA THR A 106 -24.67 6.82 -21.87
C THR A 106 -23.66 5.68 -21.84
N PRO A 107 -22.43 5.84 -22.37
CA PRO A 107 -21.43 4.78 -22.34
C PRO A 107 -21.31 4.30 -20.89
N TYR A 108 -21.62 3.05 -20.61
CA TYR A 108 -21.35 2.48 -19.29
C TYR A 108 -19.84 2.55 -19.08
N THR A 109 -19.42 3.53 -18.31
CA THR A 109 -18.03 3.67 -17.88
C THR A 109 -17.96 2.88 -16.58
N PRO A 110 -17.37 1.66 -16.58
CA PRO A 110 -17.28 0.88 -15.35
C PRO A 110 -16.64 1.74 -14.25
N PRO A 111 -17.16 1.66 -13.01
CA PRO A 111 -16.67 2.49 -11.93
C PRO A 111 -15.16 2.28 -11.79
N ILE A 112 -14.41 3.39 -11.79
CA ILE A 112 -12.96 3.36 -11.68
C ILE A 112 -12.61 2.81 -10.30
N LEU A 113 -11.81 1.76 -10.25
CA LEU A 113 -11.32 1.18 -9.00
C LEU A 113 -10.31 2.12 -8.34
N LEU A 114 -10.56 2.47 -7.08
CA LEU A 114 -9.78 3.37 -6.26
C LEU A 114 -9.50 2.74 -4.89
N VAL A 115 -8.30 2.98 -4.37
CA VAL A 115 -7.95 2.69 -2.98
C VAL A 115 -8.66 3.69 -2.07
N ARG A 116 -9.12 3.25 -0.90
CA ARG A 116 -9.86 4.11 0.05
C ARG A 116 -9.16 4.24 1.39
N THR A 117 -8.56 3.17 1.89
CA THR A 117 -7.88 3.21 3.18
C THR A 117 -6.62 2.36 3.15
N VAL A 118 -5.66 2.79 3.96
CA VAL A 118 -4.37 2.14 4.17
C VAL A 118 -4.07 2.11 5.65
N ASN A 119 -3.36 1.06 6.08
CA ASN A 119 -2.87 0.88 7.43
C ASN A 119 -1.34 0.79 7.43
N GLY A 120 -0.71 1.24 8.51
CA GLY A 120 0.73 1.27 8.74
C GLY A 120 1.04 1.90 10.09
N GLU A 121 2.29 1.81 10.55
CA GLU A 121 2.71 2.41 11.82
C GLU A 121 2.82 3.94 11.69
N THR A 122 2.42 4.69 12.73
CA THR A 122 2.48 6.17 12.73
C THR A 122 3.83 6.71 13.23
N GLU A 123 4.64 5.86 13.84
CA GLU A 123 6.00 6.16 14.26
C GLU A 123 6.91 5.01 13.85
N ALA A 124 8.17 5.31 13.52
CA ALA A 124 9.17 4.29 13.21
C ALA A 124 10.58 4.75 13.59
N LEU A 125 11.48 3.78 13.73
CA LEU A 125 12.91 4.02 13.93
C LEU A 125 13.70 3.73 12.64
N PRO A 126 14.87 4.35 12.45
CA PRO A 126 15.72 4.06 11.31
C PRO A 126 16.11 2.57 11.23
N ASN A 127 16.19 2.08 9.99
CA ASN A 127 16.44 0.68 9.60
C ASN A 127 15.33 -0.32 9.96
N GLU A 128 14.22 0.11 10.54
CA GLU A 128 13.05 -0.75 10.72
C GLU A 128 12.38 -1.05 9.38
N ILE A 129 11.75 -2.22 9.28
CA ILE A 129 10.90 -2.60 8.17
C ILE A 129 9.46 -2.47 8.62
N ILE A 130 8.73 -1.53 8.03
CA ILE A 130 7.33 -1.26 8.34
C ILE A 130 6.45 -1.83 7.24
N GLU A 131 5.45 -2.63 7.62
CA GLU A 131 4.42 -3.11 6.71
C GLU A 131 3.35 -2.03 6.51
N TYR A 132 3.08 -1.67 5.25
CA TYR A 132 1.94 -0.86 4.86
C TYR A 132 0.98 -1.70 4.04
N LYS A 133 -0.31 -1.62 4.35
CA LYS A 133 -1.34 -2.48 3.76
C LYS A 133 -2.60 -1.71 3.41
N VAL A 134 -3.06 -1.84 2.18
CA VAL A 134 -4.38 -1.35 1.77
C VAL A 134 -5.46 -2.18 2.44
N THR A 135 -6.41 -1.50 3.08
CA THR A 135 -7.47 -2.14 3.87
C THR A 135 -8.85 -2.04 3.22
N SER A 136 -9.07 -1.09 2.31
CA SER A 136 -10.34 -0.98 1.58
C SER A 136 -10.23 -0.28 0.22
N TYR A 137 -11.25 -0.52 -0.61
CA TYR A 137 -11.42 0.05 -1.95
C TYR A 137 -12.84 0.63 -2.08
N ASN A 138 -13.06 1.42 -3.12
CA ASN A 138 -14.40 1.95 -3.43
C ASN A 138 -15.38 0.89 -3.98
N LEU A 139 -14.88 -0.28 -4.37
CA LEU A 139 -15.66 -1.40 -4.89
C LEU A 139 -15.53 -2.60 -3.95
N PRO A 140 -16.62 -3.36 -3.70
CA PRO A 140 -16.60 -4.47 -2.75
C PRO A 140 -15.81 -5.68 -3.27
N ASN A 141 -15.83 -5.91 -4.59
CA ASN A 141 -15.18 -7.05 -5.23
C ASN A 141 -13.97 -6.58 -6.04
N VAL A 142 -12.78 -6.78 -5.48
CA VAL A 142 -11.50 -6.42 -6.11
C VAL A 142 -10.70 -7.68 -6.42
N SER A 143 -10.33 -7.84 -7.70
CA SER A 143 -9.61 -9.02 -8.18
C SER A 143 -8.17 -9.06 -7.67
N ASN A 144 -7.59 -10.26 -7.56
CA ASN A 144 -6.17 -10.41 -7.22
C ASN A 144 -5.23 -9.73 -8.22
N SER A 145 -5.63 -9.64 -9.49
CA SER A 145 -4.87 -8.90 -10.50
C SER A 145 -4.80 -7.42 -10.16
N ASP A 146 -5.93 -6.82 -9.78
CA ASP A 146 -5.98 -5.40 -9.41
C ASP A 146 -5.21 -5.11 -8.14
N ARG A 147 -5.32 -5.98 -7.12
CA ARG A 147 -4.54 -5.87 -5.87
C ARG A 147 -3.03 -5.87 -6.13
N LYS A 148 -2.55 -6.66 -7.10
CA LYS A 148 -1.13 -6.70 -7.51
C LYS A 148 -0.66 -5.46 -8.28
N ARG A 149 -1.60 -4.64 -8.79
CA ARG A 149 -1.28 -3.42 -9.56
C ARG A 149 -1.22 -2.16 -8.70
N VAL A 150 -1.60 -2.23 -7.43
CA VAL A 150 -1.49 -1.10 -6.49
C VAL A 150 -0.04 -0.62 -6.47
N LYS A 151 0.14 0.66 -6.75
CA LYS A 151 1.42 1.38 -6.71
C LYS A 151 1.50 2.17 -5.41
N TRP A 152 2.71 2.55 -5.04
CA TRP A 152 2.97 3.28 -3.81
C TRP A 152 3.88 4.47 -4.10
N ASP A 153 3.45 5.63 -3.66
CA ASP A 153 4.27 6.83 -3.63
C ASP A 153 4.62 7.16 -2.18
N ILE A 154 5.82 7.69 -1.97
CA ILE A 154 6.25 8.29 -0.70
C ILE A 154 6.49 9.77 -0.92
N GLU A 155 6.17 10.57 0.09
CA GLU A 155 6.48 11.99 0.10
C GLU A 155 7.20 12.36 1.39
N ILE A 156 8.35 13.03 1.26
CA ILE A 156 9.25 13.40 2.34
C ILE A 156 9.77 14.80 2.04
N ASP A 157 9.60 15.74 2.98
CA ASP A 157 9.97 17.17 2.79
C ASP A 157 9.42 17.78 1.49
N GLY A 158 8.20 17.41 1.09
CA GLY A 158 7.56 17.89 -0.14
C GLY A 158 8.13 17.31 -1.45
N LYS A 159 9.09 16.38 -1.36
CA LYS A 159 9.59 15.62 -2.51
C LYS A 159 8.88 14.28 -2.59
N ARG A 160 8.25 14.02 -3.73
CA ARG A 160 7.51 12.78 -4.00
C ARG A 160 8.34 11.82 -4.86
N GLU A 161 8.33 10.55 -4.48
CA GLU A 161 9.00 9.45 -5.17
C GLU A 161 8.02 8.26 -5.32
N THR A 162 7.94 7.68 -6.51
CA THR A 162 7.20 6.43 -6.73
C THR A 162 8.09 5.23 -6.43
N LEU A 163 7.65 4.37 -5.53
CA LEU A 163 8.36 3.16 -5.18
C LEU A 163 8.31 2.14 -6.31
N ASN A 164 9.42 1.43 -6.55
CA ASN A 164 9.49 0.34 -7.53
C ASN A 164 8.93 -0.99 -7.00
N VAL A 165 7.94 -0.92 -6.11
CA VAL A 165 7.21 -2.07 -5.57
C VAL A 165 5.72 -1.90 -5.83
N LYS A 166 5.03 -3.02 -6.00
CA LYS A 166 3.59 -3.05 -6.26
C LYS A 166 2.94 -4.15 -5.45
N GLY A 167 1.65 -3.97 -5.18
CA GLY A 167 0.85 -4.91 -4.42
C GLY A 167 0.03 -4.22 -3.35
N GLU A 168 -0.95 -4.96 -2.82
CA GLU A 168 -1.83 -4.50 -1.74
C GLU A 168 -1.09 -4.28 -0.42
N THR A 169 0.07 -4.91 -0.28
CA THR A 169 0.97 -4.80 0.87
C THR A 169 2.39 -4.53 0.39
N ILE A 170 3.11 -3.65 1.09
CA ILE A 170 4.55 -3.44 0.92
C ILE A 170 5.25 -3.46 2.26
N ASN A 171 6.53 -3.84 2.23
CA ASN A 171 7.45 -3.68 3.34
C ASN A 171 8.43 -2.56 2.99
N LEU A 172 8.40 -1.47 3.74
CA LEU A 172 9.26 -0.31 3.52
C LEU A 172 10.35 -0.28 4.59
N THR A 173 11.61 -0.34 4.16
CA THR A 173 12.76 -0.10 5.04
C THR A 173 12.92 1.41 5.27
N ILE A 174 12.86 1.84 6.53
CA ILE A 174 13.05 3.23 6.92
C ILE A 174 14.53 3.59 6.81
N LYS A 175 14.84 4.62 6.02
CA LYS A 175 16.23 5.04 5.79
C LYS A 175 16.72 5.99 6.88
N GLU A 176 18.01 5.96 7.18
CA GLU A 176 18.66 6.83 8.17
C GLU A 176 18.51 8.33 7.83
N GLU A 177 18.53 8.70 6.54
CA GLU A 177 18.35 10.10 6.14
C GLU A 177 16.93 10.66 6.36
N TRP A 178 15.99 9.81 6.77
CA TRP A 178 14.62 10.21 7.10
C TRP A 178 14.42 10.55 8.57
N VAL A 179 15.44 10.37 9.41
CA VAL A 179 15.38 10.69 10.84
C VAL A 179 14.96 12.16 11.06
N ASN A 180 14.05 12.37 12.02
CA ASN A 180 13.36 13.63 12.33
C ASN A 180 12.45 14.16 11.23
N LYS A 181 12.11 13.35 10.24
CA LYS A 181 11.15 13.71 9.19
C LYS A 181 9.85 12.93 9.35
N GLU A 182 8.83 13.39 8.66
CA GLU A 182 7.58 12.67 8.48
C GLU A 182 7.53 12.16 7.04
N ILE A 183 7.26 10.87 6.88
CA ILE A 183 7.02 10.27 5.57
C ILE A 183 5.52 10.11 5.37
N THR A 184 5.02 10.48 4.20
CA THR A 184 3.62 10.23 3.80
C THR A 184 3.60 9.10 2.77
N VAL A 185 2.97 7.99 3.11
CA VAL A 185 2.94 6.77 2.28
C VAL A 185 1.57 6.61 1.64
N MET A 186 1.50 6.64 0.32
CA MET A 186 0.26 6.74 -0.48
C MET A 186 0.11 5.55 -1.44
N PRO A 187 -0.76 4.57 -1.16
CA PRO A 187 -1.14 3.56 -2.14
C PRO A 187 -2.17 4.08 -3.14
N TYR A 188 -2.05 3.69 -4.40
CA TYR A 188 -2.99 4.10 -5.45
C TYR A 188 -3.03 3.14 -6.64
N LEU A 189 -4.11 3.24 -7.42
CA LEU A 189 -4.26 2.53 -8.70
C LEU A 189 -4.24 3.46 -9.91
N LYS A 190 -4.74 4.69 -9.75
CA LYS A 190 -4.81 5.70 -10.81
C LYS A 190 -3.85 6.85 -10.55
N THR A 191 -4.09 7.60 -9.48
CA THR A 191 -3.27 8.73 -9.02
C THR A 191 -3.17 8.71 -7.49
N PRO A 192 -2.03 9.12 -6.90
CA PRO A 192 -1.91 9.28 -5.45
C PRO A 192 -2.93 10.29 -4.91
N ASP A 193 -3.43 10.04 -3.71
CA ASP A 193 -4.32 10.93 -2.96
C ASP A 193 -3.80 11.03 -1.53
N GLU A 194 -3.49 12.24 -1.06
CA GLU A 194 -2.96 12.45 0.29
C GLU A 194 -3.97 12.07 1.37
N ASN A 195 -5.28 12.12 1.07
CA ASN A 195 -6.32 11.66 1.99
C ASN A 195 -6.32 10.14 2.17
N VAL A 196 -5.67 9.41 1.27
CA VAL A 196 -5.49 7.96 1.31
C VAL A 196 -4.01 7.69 1.57
N SER A 197 -3.54 8.08 2.76
CA SER A 197 -2.15 7.94 3.16
C SER A 197 -1.99 7.54 4.63
N VAL A 198 -0.80 7.05 4.97
CA VAL A 198 -0.33 6.95 6.35
C VAL A 198 0.83 7.93 6.51
N LYS A 199 0.76 8.76 7.56
CA LYS A 199 1.86 9.64 7.96
C LYS A 199 2.64 8.97 9.08
N THR A 200 3.93 8.76 8.84
CA THR A 200 4.81 8.04 9.76
C THR A 200 5.96 8.94 10.16
N LYS A 201 6.05 9.26 11.44
CA LYS A 201 7.12 10.08 12.01
C LYS A 201 8.34 9.22 12.30
N ILE A 202 9.50 9.61 11.78
CA ILE A 202 10.74 8.87 11.97
C ILE A 202 11.51 9.49 13.14
N ASN A 203 11.58 8.76 14.25
CA ASN A 203 12.19 9.25 15.48
C ASN A 203 13.69 8.91 15.55
N GLU A 204 14.46 9.76 16.22
CA GLU A 204 15.85 9.46 16.58
C GLU A 204 15.93 8.26 17.53
N ARG A 205 16.61 7.20 17.08
CA ARG A 205 16.87 6.01 17.89
C ARG A 205 17.95 6.26 18.94
N LEU A 206 19.03 6.92 18.56
CA LEU A 206 20.25 7.08 19.35
C LEU A 206 20.59 8.56 19.49
N LEU A 207 20.81 9.03 20.71
CA LEU A 207 21.16 10.43 21.00
C LEU A 207 22.21 10.50 22.12
N LEU A 208 23.22 11.33 21.92
CA LEU A 208 24.19 11.72 22.95
C LEU A 208 23.91 13.14 23.43
N MET A 209 24.00 13.37 24.73
CA MET A 209 23.89 14.69 25.34
C MET A 209 25.02 14.90 26.33
N PHE A 210 25.79 15.98 26.18
CA PHE A 210 26.87 16.33 27.10
C PHE A 210 26.58 17.67 27.76
N ASN A 211 26.63 17.69 29.10
CA ASN A 211 26.29 18.87 29.90
C ASN A 211 27.45 19.46 30.71
N GLY A 212 28.69 19.11 30.37
CA GLY A 212 29.88 19.53 31.12
C GLY A 212 30.21 18.63 32.31
N SER A 213 29.35 17.70 32.70
CA SER A 213 29.70 16.71 33.75
C SER A 213 29.25 15.29 33.47
N LEU A 214 28.24 15.13 32.63
CA LEU A 214 27.72 13.84 32.21
C LEU A 214 27.62 13.81 30.69
N LEU A 215 28.14 12.74 30.11
CA LEU A 215 27.74 12.28 28.78
C LEU A 215 26.60 11.28 28.96
N ILE A 216 25.43 11.61 28.42
CA ILE A 216 24.21 10.80 28.50
C ILE A 216 23.99 10.16 27.13
N PHE A 217 23.89 8.84 27.10
CA PHE A 217 23.50 8.08 25.92
C PHE A 217 22.05 7.61 26.05
N ARG A 218 21.17 8.17 25.22
CA ARG A 218 19.75 7.82 25.14
C ARG A 218 19.54 6.85 23.98
N VAL A 219 18.90 5.73 24.28
CA VAL A 219 18.51 4.71 23.29
C VAL A 219 17.00 4.53 23.34
N VAL A 220 16.34 4.68 22.20
CA VAL A 220 14.92 4.35 22.02
C VAL A 220 14.82 2.94 21.47
N GLU A 221 14.05 2.11 22.16
CA GLU A 221 13.57 0.83 21.68
C GLU A 221 12.03 0.87 21.62
N LYS A 222 11.41 -0.06 20.90
CA LYS A 222 9.95 -0.05 20.62
C LYS A 222 9.07 0.24 21.84
N ASN A 223 9.45 -0.24 23.03
CA ASN A 223 8.63 -0.14 24.24
C ASN A 223 9.29 0.63 25.40
N GLN A 224 10.52 1.12 25.21
CA GLN A 224 11.27 1.73 26.32
C GLN A 224 12.33 2.72 25.85
N ILE A 225 12.63 3.67 26.73
CA ILE A 225 13.74 4.62 26.55
C ILE A 225 14.78 4.29 27.62
N LEU A 226 15.95 3.85 27.17
CA LEU A 226 17.11 3.60 28.02
C LEU A 226 17.98 4.85 28.09
N ARG A 227 18.52 5.14 29.27
CA ARG A 227 19.45 6.26 29.50
C ARG A 227 20.66 5.75 30.26
N PHE A 228 21.84 5.90 29.67
CA PHE A 228 23.11 5.59 30.30
C PHE A 228 23.85 6.89 30.55
N SER A 229 24.40 7.09 31.74
CA SER A 229 25.09 8.33 32.12
C SER A 229 26.52 8.03 32.54
N TYR A 230 27.46 8.74 31.94
CA TYR A 230 28.89 8.58 32.19
C TYR A 230 29.46 9.90 32.68
N LYS A 231 30.23 9.88 33.77
CA LYS A 231 30.96 11.07 34.20
C LYS A 231 31.94 11.45 33.08
N ALA A 232 31.89 12.71 32.68
CA ALA A 232 32.73 13.24 31.62
C ALA A 232 33.02 14.71 31.86
N VAL A 233 34.17 15.16 31.40
CA VAL A 233 34.57 16.57 31.46
C VAL A 233 35.08 17.02 30.08
N SER A 234 35.28 18.32 29.91
CA SER A 234 35.81 18.87 28.67
C SER A 234 36.61 20.12 28.96
N GLY A 235 37.69 20.33 28.21
CA GLY A 235 38.63 21.41 28.45
C GLY A 235 39.70 21.03 29.46
N ARG A 236 40.69 21.90 29.65
CA ARG A 236 41.69 21.78 30.70
C ARG A 236 41.16 22.39 32.00
N PRO A 237 41.37 21.72 33.15
CA PRO A 237 40.97 22.27 34.44
C PRO A 237 41.70 23.59 34.74
N LEU A 238 41.10 24.40 35.60
CA LEU A 238 41.73 25.55 36.23
C LEU A 238 42.73 25.08 37.30
N GLU A 239 43.48 26.02 37.89
CA GLU A 239 44.49 25.71 38.91
C GLU A 239 43.91 25.02 40.15
N ASP A 240 42.64 25.31 40.47
CA ASP A 240 41.90 24.68 41.57
C ASP A 240 41.27 23.31 41.19
N GLY A 241 41.52 22.83 39.98
CA GLY A 241 40.99 21.57 39.45
C GLY A 241 39.56 21.66 38.91
N SER A 242 38.90 22.82 38.99
CA SER A 242 37.55 23.02 38.46
C SER A 242 37.56 23.18 36.93
N PHE A 243 36.40 22.97 36.30
CA PHE A 243 36.22 23.14 34.86
C PHE A 243 35.31 24.33 34.58
N GLU A 244 35.72 25.17 33.63
CA GLU A 244 34.99 26.37 33.24
C GLU A 244 34.37 26.19 31.84
N TYR A 245 33.06 26.48 31.73
CA TYR A 245 32.29 26.27 30.50
C TYR A 245 31.80 27.57 29.84
N SER A 246 32.30 28.73 30.28
CA SER A 246 31.91 30.03 29.75
C SER A 246 32.14 30.14 28.23
N LYS A 247 31.33 30.93 27.53
CA LYS A 247 31.51 31.18 26.09
C LYS A 247 32.91 31.72 25.76
N GLN A 248 33.53 32.48 26.66
CA GLN A 248 34.90 32.95 26.47
C GLN A 248 35.91 31.81 26.62
N ARG A 249 35.74 30.94 27.61
CA ARG A 249 36.59 29.74 27.76
C ARG A 249 36.47 28.81 26.55
N GLN A 250 35.27 28.64 26.00
CA GLN A 250 35.02 27.87 24.77
C GLN A 250 35.78 28.41 23.53
N LYS A 251 36.29 29.65 23.54
CA LYS A 251 37.12 30.19 22.44
C LYS A 251 38.59 29.81 22.55
N MET A 252 39.06 29.43 23.74
CA MET A 252 40.48 29.18 23.98
C MET A 252 40.90 27.86 23.32
N GLU A 253 41.68 27.95 22.25
CA GLU A 253 42.24 26.77 21.59
C GLU A 253 43.10 25.95 22.57
N LYS A 254 43.02 24.62 22.50
CA LYS A 254 43.78 23.65 23.32
C LYS A 254 43.56 23.71 24.84
N ILE A 255 42.72 24.62 25.30
CA ILE A 255 42.45 24.89 26.72
C ILE A 255 40.95 24.76 27.00
N GLY A 256 40.11 25.39 26.18
CA GLY A 256 38.68 25.46 26.38
C GLY A 256 37.96 24.14 26.14
N PRO A 257 36.76 23.95 26.74
CA PRO A 257 35.92 22.80 26.46
C PRO A 257 35.48 22.75 25.01
N ILE A 258 34.89 21.61 24.61
CA ILE A 258 34.11 21.52 23.37
C ILE A 258 33.05 22.61 23.43
N PRO A 259 32.87 23.42 22.37
CA PRO A 259 31.87 24.46 22.41
C PRO A 259 30.44 23.92 22.34
N GLU A 260 29.49 24.66 22.89
CA GLU A 260 28.07 24.29 22.82
C GLU A 260 27.55 24.29 21.39
N GLY A 261 26.64 23.35 21.10
CA GLY A 261 26.06 23.20 19.78
C GLY A 261 25.65 21.78 19.45
N GLU A 262 25.26 21.58 18.21
CA GLU A 262 24.91 20.28 17.66
C GLU A 262 26.08 19.69 16.87
N TYR A 263 26.41 18.45 17.21
CA TYR A 263 27.48 17.67 16.62
C TYR A 263 26.94 16.26 16.29
N TYR A 264 27.80 15.41 15.76
CA TYR A 264 27.53 13.98 15.70
C TYR A 264 28.81 13.16 15.82
N ILE A 265 28.67 11.87 16.13
CA ILE A 265 29.75 10.88 15.99
C ILE A 265 29.36 9.88 14.91
N ASN A 266 30.37 9.33 14.22
CA ASN A 266 30.19 8.13 13.43
C ASN A 266 30.68 6.93 14.26
N PRO A 267 29.78 6.10 14.81
CA PRO A 267 30.17 4.99 15.67
C PRO A 267 30.82 3.84 14.89
N GLN A 268 30.88 3.90 13.55
CA GLN A 268 31.70 2.99 12.75
C GLN A 268 33.16 3.44 12.67
N GLU A 269 33.49 4.68 13.04
CA GLU A 269 34.85 5.24 13.03
C GLU A 269 35.55 5.13 14.39
N ILE A 270 35.04 4.31 15.31
CA ILE A 270 35.67 4.13 16.62
C ILE A 270 37.05 3.49 16.43
N GLN A 271 38.04 4.09 17.07
CA GLN A 271 39.42 3.63 17.11
C GLN A 271 39.66 3.02 18.49
N TYR A 272 40.10 1.78 18.54
CA TYR A 272 40.37 1.08 19.79
C TYR A 272 41.87 0.92 20.01
N ALA A 273 42.28 0.97 21.27
CA ALA A 273 43.61 0.51 21.65
C ALA A 273 43.70 -1.01 21.43
N ASP A 274 44.88 -1.51 21.04
CA ASP A 274 45.14 -2.87 20.51
C ASP A 274 44.57 -4.05 21.34
N ASP A 275 44.23 -3.83 22.61
CA ASP A 275 43.76 -4.86 23.56
C ASP A 275 42.29 -5.29 23.42
N ARG A 276 41.52 -4.77 22.44
CA ARG A 276 40.15 -5.25 22.20
C ARG A 276 40.06 -6.66 21.59
N THR A 277 41.15 -7.17 21.03
CA THR A 277 41.23 -8.54 20.48
C THR A 277 40.88 -9.65 21.50
N MET A 278 40.91 -9.37 22.81
CA MET A 278 40.56 -10.34 23.86
C MET A 278 39.06 -10.34 24.26
N ILE A 279 38.31 -9.27 24.00
CA ILE A 279 36.87 -9.19 24.36
C ILE A 279 35.99 -9.80 23.25
N ASP A 280 36.49 -9.82 22.01
CA ASP A 280 35.86 -10.50 20.86
C ASP A 280 35.68 -12.03 21.06
N LYS A 281 36.32 -12.63 22.08
CA LYS A 281 36.17 -14.06 22.41
C LYS A 281 35.07 -14.38 23.42
N VAL A 282 34.51 -13.40 24.15
CA VAL A 282 33.60 -13.66 25.29
C VAL A 282 32.15 -13.30 24.99
N ALA A 283 31.89 -12.30 24.14
CA ALA A 283 30.55 -12.06 23.62
C ALA A 283 30.39 -12.86 22.32
N GLY A 284 29.55 -13.89 22.31
CA GLY A 284 29.27 -14.76 21.16
C GLY A 284 28.58 -14.07 19.96
N LEU A 285 29.04 -12.89 19.57
CA LEU A 285 28.62 -12.16 18.39
C LEU A 285 29.47 -12.65 17.21
N VAL A 286 28.83 -13.36 16.29
CA VAL A 286 29.44 -13.80 15.03
C VAL A 286 29.85 -12.57 14.22
N GLY A 287 31.15 -12.32 14.20
CA GLY A 287 31.89 -11.71 13.09
C GLY A 287 31.59 -10.26 12.76
N VAL A 288 32.31 -9.32 13.39
CA VAL A 288 33.08 -8.29 12.69
C VAL A 288 34.21 -7.81 13.62
N VAL A 289 35.44 -8.32 13.40
CA VAL A 289 36.65 -7.66 13.93
C VAL A 289 36.99 -6.54 12.95
N VAL A 290 36.75 -5.28 13.32
CA VAL A 290 37.38 -4.15 12.61
C VAL A 290 38.41 -3.51 13.52
N ASN A 291 39.66 -3.95 13.39
CA ASN A 291 40.79 -3.18 13.89
C ASN A 291 41.00 -1.99 12.94
N ARG A 292 40.30 -0.86 13.20
CA ARG A 292 40.44 0.39 12.42
C ARG A 292 41.56 1.25 13.00
N GLY A 293 42.76 0.65 13.08
CA GLY A 293 43.96 1.24 13.66
C GLY A 293 44.27 2.62 13.09
N GLY A 294 43.98 3.65 13.88
CA GLY A 294 44.64 4.93 13.81
C GLY A 294 45.70 4.98 14.91
N THR A 295 46.83 5.66 14.67
CA THR A 295 47.76 5.94 15.75
C THR A 295 47.05 6.79 16.81
N MET A 296 47.04 6.30 18.06
CA MET A 296 46.54 7.02 19.24
C MET A 296 47.78 7.50 20.02
N PRO A 297 48.32 8.71 19.74
CA PRO A 297 49.59 9.16 20.31
C PRO A 297 49.46 9.32 21.83
N GLY A 298 50.32 8.66 22.62
CA GLY A 298 50.19 8.61 24.08
C GLY A 298 49.38 7.40 24.61
N GLY A 299 48.86 6.55 23.72
CA GLY A 299 48.27 5.26 24.06
C GLY A 299 47.08 5.34 25.03
N LYS A 300 46.89 4.27 25.81
CA LYS A 300 45.77 4.14 26.76
C LYS A 300 45.74 5.21 27.86
N PHE A 301 46.89 5.77 28.21
CA PHE A 301 46.97 6.83 29.21
C PHE A 301 46.22 8.09 28.73
N ALA A 302 46.44 8.49 27.49
CA ALA A 302 45.86 9.70 26.91
C ALA A 302 44.44 9.52 26.34
N TRP A 303 44.09 8.30 25.94
CA TRP A 303 42.86 8.06 25.15
C TRP A 303 41.99 6.92 25.69
N GLY A 304 42.41 6.20 26.73
CA GLY A 304 41.70 5.06 27.26
C GLY A 304 41.67 3.87 26.31
N ILE A 305 40.59 3.07 26.38
CA ILE A 305 40.39 1.88 25.55
C ILE A 305 40.00 2.21 24.11
N GLY A 306 39.58 3.45 23.83
CA GLY A 306 39.16 3.87 22.50
C GLY A 306 38.80 5.34 22.38
N ARG A 307 38.68 5.79 21.14
CA ARG A 307 38.33 7.16 20.75
C ARG A 307 37.35 7.14 19.60
N VAL A 308 36.39 8.07 19.60
CA VAL A 308 35.56 8.37 18.42
C VAL A 308 35.59 9.87 18.14
N TRP A 309 35.77 10.23 16.88
CA TRP A 309 35.81 11.62 16.46
C TRP A 309 34.41 12.27 16.50
N ILE A 310 34.37 13.53 16.90
CA ILE A 310 33.17 14.36 16.91
C ILE A 310 33.19 15.24 15.67
N HIS A 311 32.08 15.25 14.94
CA HIS A 311 31.89 15.97 13.69
C HIS A 311 30.91 17.15 13.86
N PRO A 312 31.10 18.28 13.16
CA PRO A 312 32.20 18.52 12.20
C PRO A 312 33.56 18.62 12.89
N GLN A 313 34.63 18.23 12.18
CA GLN A 313 36.01 18.26 12.71
C GLN A 313 36.53 19.66 12.99
N SER A 314 35.82 20.68 12.51
CA SER A 314 36.13 22.09 12.69
C SER A 314 34.85 22.89 12.94
N VAL A 315 34.92 23.84 13.88
CA VAL A 315 33.86 24.82 14.17
C VAL A 315 34.47 26.21 14.30
N ILE A 316 33.74 27.23 13.86
CA ILE A 316 34.14 28.64 14.01
C ILE A 316 33.23 29.28 15.06
N ILE A 317 33.83 29.91 16.07
CA ILE A 317 33.10 30.55 17.16
C ILE A 317 33.65 31.93 17.36
N ASP A 318 32.83 32.93 17.09
CA ASP A 318 33.20 34.34 17.13
C ASP A 318 34.53 34.62 16.39
N GLY A 319 34.70 33.99 15.22
CA GLY A 319 35.89 34.12 14.38
C GLY A 319 37.08 33.22 14.77
N VAL A 320 36.97 32.44 15.85
CA VAL A 320 38.02 31.50 16.29
C VAL A 320 37.74 30.10 15.77
N LEU A 321 38.70 29.53 15.04
CA LEU A 321 38.64 28.14 14.58
C LEU A 321 39.02 27.18 15.72
N ARG A 322 38.14 26.24 16.04
CA ARG A 322 38.41 25.10 16.92
C ARG A 322 38.31 23.81 16.13
N THR A 323 39.17 22.83 16.42
CA THR A 323 39.25 21.58 15.65
C THR A 323 39.57 20.36 16.52
N ASN A 324 39.50 19.16 15.91
CA ASN A 324 40.01 17.90 16.46
C ASN A 324 39.34 17.44 17.76
N PHE A 325 38.01 17.48 17.81
CA PHE A 325 37.25 17.03 18.96
C PHE A 325 36.97 15.53 18.90
N SER A 326 37.04 14.86 20.03
CA SER A 326 36.70 13.44 20.14
C SER A 326 36.01 13.12 21.47
N ILE A 327 35.37 11.97 21.55
CA ILE A 327 35.01 11.33 22.80
C ILE A 327 36.06 10.25 23.06
N HIS A 328 36.71 10.31 24.22
CA HIS A 328 37.76 9.35 24.60
C HIS A 328 37.76 9.11 26.11
N GLY A 329 38.55 8.13 26.54
CA GLY A 329 38.89 7.94 27.95
C GLY A 329 40.29 8.40 28.27
N GLY A 330 40.81 7.95 29.40
CA GLY A 330 42.17 8.27 29.82
C GLY A 330 42.28 8.26 31.32
N THR A 331 43.51 8.33 31.82
CA THR A 331 43.75 8.34 33.26
C THR A 331 43.60 9.74 33.85
N ASP A 332 43.91 10.78 33.08
CA ASP A 332 43.89 12.17 33.54
C ASP A 332 42.63 12.86 33.02
N ALA A 333 41.95 13.59 33.91
CA ALA A 333 40.75 14.34 33.55
C ALA A 333 41.09 15.64 32.82
N GLY A 334 40.47 15.82 31.67
CA GLY A 334 40.53 17.03 30.89
C GLY A 334 41.31 16.85 29.59
N SER A 335 40.93 17.64 28.61
CA SER A 335 41.43 17.52 27.25
C SER A 335 41.40 18.87 26.55
N ALA A 336 42.06 18.97 25.40
CA ALA A 336 42.13 20.17 24.56
C ALA A 336 40.79 20.54 23.86
N GLY A 337 39.66 20.27 24.51
CA GLY A 337 38.30 20.45 23.98
C GLY A 337 37.59 19.17 23.58
N CYS A 338 38.09 17.99 23.96
CA CYS A 338 37.38 16.72 23.77
C CYS A 338 36.36 16.48 24.90
N ILE A 339 35.49 15.49 24.74
CA ILE A 339 34.69 14.94 25.84
C ILE A 339 35.49 13.78 26.42
N ASP A 340 36.01 13.98 27.61
CA ASP A 340 36.87 13.03 28.30
C ASP A 340 36.07 12.27 29.36
N LEU A 341 35.93 10.97 29.16
CA LEU A 341 35.21 10.03 30.01
C LEU A 341 36.05 9.53 31.18
N THR A 342 37.34 9.87 31.23
CA THR A 342 38.32 9.33 32.17
C THR A 342 38.27 7.79 32.17
N SER A 343 37.93 7.18 33.30
CA SER A 343 37.78 5.72 33.47
C SER A 343 36.40 5.17 33.09
N ASN A 344 35.47 6.01 32.60
CA ASN A 344 34.12 5.59 32.16
C ASN A 344 34.04 5.26 30.66
N ASP A 345 35.17 5.25 29.97
CA ASP A 345 35.27 4.97 28.54
C ASP A 345 34.88 3.53 28.18
N LYS A 346 35.33 2.54 28.95
CA LYS A 346 34.95 1.14 28.74
C LYS A 346 33.43 0.92 28.76
N PRO A 347 32.71 1.26 29.85
CA PRO A 347 31.27 1.06 29.88
C PRO A 347 30.53 1.90 28.83
N PHE A 348 31.06 3.07 28.45
CA PHE A 348 30.50 3.86 27.34
C PHE A 348 30.62 3.14 26.01
N PHE A 349 31.84 2.75 25.60
CA PHE A 349 32.04 2.13 24.29
C PHE A 349 31.44 0.73 24.21
N ASP A 350 31.37 -0.03 25.30
CA ASP A 350 30.66 -1.32 25.33
C ASP A 350 29.14 -1.12 25.07
N THR A 351 28.56 -0.08 25.67
CA THR A 351 27.15 0.28 25.45
C THR A 351 26.93 0.81 24.03
N LEU A 352 27.86 1.64 23.53
CA LEU A 352 27.80 2.15 22.17
C LEU A 352 27.85 1.01 21.13
N GLU A 353 28.76 0.06 21.28
CA GLU A 353 28.87 -1.13 20.42
C GLU A 353 27.59 -1.98 20.45
N LYS A 354 27.02 -2.19 21.65
CA LYS A 354 25.77 -2.95 21.80
C LYS A 354 24.61 -2.36 21.01
N TYR A 355 24.51 -1.03 20.91
CA TYR A 355 23.33 -0.37 20.35
C TYR A 355 23.56 0.29 18.98
N LYS A 356 24.81 0.53 18.55
CA LYS A 356 25.08 1.27 17.30
C LYS A 356 24.57 0.56 16.05
N GLY A 357 24.58 -0.78 16.00
CA GLY A 357 24.31 -1.53 14.77
C GLY A 357 25.09 -0.98 13.59
N ASP A 358 24.39 -0.73 12.47
CA ASP A 358 24.93 -0.13 11.25
C ASP A 358 24.79 1.40 11.20
N CYS A 359 24.37 2.04 12.29
CA CYS A 359 24.22 3.49 12.36
C CYS A 359 25.56 4.18 12.04
N THR A 360 25.53 5.17 11.15
CA THR A 360 26.72 5.95 10.74
C THR A 360 26.73 7.36 11.31
N LYS A 361 25.66 7.75 12.00
CA LYS A 361 25.51 9.10 12.56
C LYS A 361 24.65 9.09 13.82
N ILE A 362 25.28 9.34 14.96
CA ILE A 362 24.59 9.56 16.25
C ILE A 362 24.73 11.04 16.60
N LYS A 363 23.58 11.74 16.73
CA LYS A 363 23.56 13.15 17.14
C LYS A 363 24.16 13.31 18.53
N LEU A 364 24.97 14.34 18.72
CA LEU A 364 25.56 14.77 19.98
C LEU A 364 25.16 16.21 20.24
N ILE A 365 24.46 16.46 21.35
CA ILE A 365 24.10 17.82 21.79
C ILE A 365 25.03 18.21 22.93
N VAL A 366 25.72 19.34 22.81
CA VAL A 366 26.54 19.94 23.87
C VAL A 366 25.82 21.17 24.40
N ASP A 367 25.46 21.16 25.68
CA ASP A 367 24.69 22.22 26.33
C ASP A 367 25.15 22.42 27.78
N TYR A 368 25.71 23.60 28.08
CA TYR A 368 26.21 23.98 29.39
C TYR A 368 25.28 24.96 30.12
N SER A 369 24.01 25.09 29.70
CA SER A 369 23.05 26.02 30.33
C SER A 369 22.85 25.79 31.84
N ASN A 370 23.21 24.61 32.35
CA ASN A 370 23.15 24.24 33.77
C ASN A 370 24.53 24.26 34.47
N LYS A 371 25.53 24.94 33.90
CA LYS A 371 26.92 24.99 34.38
C LYS A 371 27.46 26.38 34.64
#